data_AF-A0A0F9UGE4-F1
#
_entry.id   AF-A0A0F9UGE4-F1
#
_cell.length_a   1.000
_cell.length_b   1.000
_cell.length_c   1.000
_cell.angle_alpha   90.00
_cell.angle_beta   90.00
_cell.angle_gamma   90.00
#
_symmetry.space_group_name_H-M   'P 1'
#
loop_
_entity.id
_entity.type
_entity.pdbx_description
1 polymer ?
#
loop_
_entity_poly.entity_id
_entity_poly.type
_entity_poly.pdbx_seq_one_letter_code
_entity_poly.pdbx_strand_id
1 'polypeptide(L)'
;MTVYVAKIDSKVPDGAIRVDTTSRSRTWSRGLSPFCVGPVKLYANFKAQNVENAWQFCKVYSQEHIGSNGLPSKEYWNWAEVGWSDTWAHRYPMGHGAIPEYSWWDGEKLGYIEARKKIYMPLYSKAVRDTEAFKHLQKLADGEKDLYLVDFDAYNHKVFGMSYDDVINNEKRRMGHAFVLAMMLDGYLKE
;
A
#
# COMPACT_ATOMS: atom_id res chain seq x y z
N MET A 1 -15.93 -18.41 -6.47
CA MET A 1 -15.47 -17.69 -5.27
C MET A 1 -15.47 -16.19 -5.53
N THR A 2 -15.78 -15.38 -4.52
CA THR A 2 -15.63 -13.93 -4.59
C THR A 2 -14.64 -13.42 -3.54
N VAL A 3 -13.70 -12.56 -3.96
CA VAL A 3 -12.84 -11.80 -3.04
C VAL A 3 -13.55 -10.50 -2.62
N TYR A 4 -13.61 -10.26 -1.31
CA TYR A 4 -14.14 -9.05 -0.70
C TYR A 4 -13.04 -8.34 0.09
N VAL A 5 -13.14 -7.03 0.16
CA VAL A 5 -12.29 -6.18 1.00
C VAL A 5 -13.19 -5.54 2.05
N ALA A 6 -12.83 -5.59 3.32
CA ALA A 6 -13.69 -5.08 4.40
C ALA A 6 -12.87 -4.47 5.54
N LYS A 7 -13.51 -3.66 6.38
CA LYS A 7 -12.83 -3.12 7.56
C LYS A 7 -12.47 -4.25 8.53
N ILE A 8 -11.41 -4.03 9.31
CA ILE A 8 -10.90 -4.99 10.30
C ILE A 8 -11.96 -5.51 11.28
N ASP A 9 -12.93 -4.67 11.63
CA ASP A 9 -14.04 -4.90 12.56
C ASP A 9 -15.34 -5.37 11.89
N SER A 10 -15.34 -5.53 10.56
CA SER A 10 -16.52 -6.00 9.83
C SER A 10 -16.84 -7.45 10.17
N LYS A 11 -18.13 -7.74 10.39
CA LYS A 11 -18.62 -9.11 10.49
C LYS A 11 -18.47 -9.81 9.14
N VAL A 12 -17.80 -10.95 9.14
CA VAL A 12 -17.65 -11.82 7.97
C VAL A 12 -18.75 -12.89 8.02
N PRO A 13 -19.42 -13.22 6.88
CA PRO A 13 -20.42 -14.28 6.85
C PRO A 13 -19.89 -15.63 7.32
N ASP A 14 -20.76 -16.44 7.92
CA ASP A 14 -20.39 -17.79 8.33
C ASP A 14 -19.96 -18.63 7.12
N GLY A 15 -18.89 -19.40 7.28
CA GLY A 15 -18.33 -20.23 6.21
C GLY A 15 -17.34 -19.51 5.28
N ALA A 16 -17.29 -18.17 5.27
CA ALA A 16 -16.29 -17.42 4.52
C ALA A 16 -14.93 -17.41 5.24
N ILE A 17 -13.85 -17.24 4.47
CA ILE A 17 -12.48 -17.18 4.97
C ILE A 17 -12.14 -15.72 5.29
N ARG A 18 -11.74 -15.43 6.53
CA ARG A 18 -11.27 -14.11 6.95
C ARG A 18 -9.74 -14.07 7.01
N VAL A 19 -9.12 -13.15 6.29
CA VAL A 19 -7.67 -12.92 6.32
C VAL A 19 -7.38 -11.50 6.81
N ASP A 20 -6.76 -11.40 7.99
CA ASP A 20 -6.21 -10.15 8.51
C ASP A 20 -4.93 -9.79 7.77
N THR A 21 -4.98 -8.77 6.92
CA THR A 21 -3.83 -8.35 6.09
C THR A 21 -2.95 -7.32 6.80
N THR A 22 -3.30 -6.90 8.02
CA THR A 22 -2.61 -5.82 8.72
C THR A 22 -1.28 -6.27 9.30
N SER A 23 -0.42 -5.31 9.64
CA SER A 23 0.83 -5.56 10.38
C SER A 23 0.61 -6.12 11.80
N ARG A 24 -0.64 -6.13 12.31
CA ARG A 24 -1.00 -6.68 13.62
C ARG A 24 -1.35 -8.16 13.57
N SER A 25 -1.48 -8.76 12.38
CA SER A 25 -1.73 -10.20 12.27
C SER A 25 -0.65 -10.98 13.01
N ARG A 26 -1.08 -12.03 13.74
CA ARG A 26 -0.21 -12.95 14.47
C ARG A 26 0.02 -14.27 13.72
N THR A 27 -0.43 -14.35 12.47
CA THR A 27 -0.33 -15.55 11.62
C THR A 27 0.55 -15.27 10.40
N TRP A 28 0.59 -16.22 9.45
CA TRP A 28 1.30 -16.08 8.18
C TRP A 28 0.92 -14.79 7.41
N SER A 29 -0.32 -14.29 7.59
CA SER A 29 -0.85 -13.15 6.84
C SER A 29 -0.19 -11.83 7.21
N ARG A 30 0.60 -11.77 8.29
CA ARG A 30 1.46 -10.62 8.59
C ARG A 30 2.44 -10.33 7.45
N GLY A 31 2.88 -11.36 6.73
CA GLY A 31 3.72 -11.24 5.54
C GLY A 31 3.04 -10.57 4.35
N LEU A 32 1.74 -10.29 4.42
CA LEU A 32 1.03 -9.47 3.43
C LEU A 32 1.17 -7.96 3.73
N SER A 33 1.59 -7.56 4.93
CA SER A 33 1.61 -6.15 5.30
C SER A 33 2.76 -5.40 4.62
N PRO A 34 2.55 -4.18 4.09
CA PRO A 34 3.64 -3.35 3.52
C PRO A 34 4.75 -3.00 4.53
N PHE A 35 4.49 -3.19 5.83
CA PHE A 35 5.47 -3.00 6.90
C PHE A 35 6.51 -4.14 6.95
N CYS A 36 6.15 -5.31 6.40
CA CYS A 36 6.95 -6.52 6.45
C CYS A 36 7.41 -6.98 5.06
N VAL A 37 6.88 -6.37 4.00
CA VAL A 37 7.24 -6.68 2.62
C VAL A 37 8.34 -5.73 2.14
N GLY A 38 9.43 -6.31 1.66
CA GLY A 38 10.60 -5.62 1.15
C GLY A 38 11.83 -6.53 1.19
N PRO A 39 13.02 -6.01 0.83
CA PRO A 39 13.24 -4.65 0.37
C PRO A 39 12.73 -4.40 -1.05
N VAL A 40 12.57 -3.13 -1.43
CA VAL A 40 12.13 -2.72 -2.78
C VAL A 40 13.10 -1.75 -3.43
N LYS A 41 13.36 -1.96 -4.73
CA LYS A 41 14.11 -1.03 -5.56
C LYS A 41 13.23 0.16 -5.91
N LEU A 42 13.75 1.38 -5.77
CA LEU A 42 13.09 2.61 -6.16
C LEU A 42 13.64 3.10 -7.52
N TYR A 43 13.31 4.32 -7.91
CA TYR A 43 13.92 4.94 -9.09
C TYR A 43 15.43 5.17 -8.90
N ALA A 44 16.15 5.31 -10.01
CA ALA A 44 17.60 5.32 -10.07
C ALA A 44 18.22 4.10 -9.33
N ASN A 45 19.07 4.36 -8.33
CA ASN A 45 19.76 3.35 -7.52
C ASN A 45 19.29 3.32 -6.07
N PHE A 46 18.20 4.02 -5.73
CA PHE A 46 17.66 4.02 -4.37
C PHE A 46 16.94 2.70 -4.05
N LYS A 47 16.87 2.40 -2.76
CA LYS A 47 16.25 1.19 -2.21
C LYS A 47 15.64 1.49 -0.86
N ALA A 48 14.42 0.99 -0.62
CA ALA A 48 13.81 1.01 0.70
C ALA A 48 13.78 -0.39 1.32
N GLN A 49 13.92 -0.50 2.64
CA GLN A 49 13.89 -1.81 3.32
C GLN A 49 12.49 -2.43 3.38
N ASN A 50 11.45 -1.61 3.29
CA ASN A 50 10.06 -2.07 3.24
C ASN A 50 9.22 -1.12 2.38
N VAL A 51 8.08 -1.61 1.91
CA VAL A 51 7.15 -0.85 1.04
C VAL A 51 6.57 0.36 1.77
N GLU A 52 6.31 0.27 3.08
CA GLU A 52 5.81 1.41 3.85
C GLU A 52 6.79 2.59 3.79
N ASN A 53 8.08 2.36 4.02
CA ASN A 53 9.09 3.41 3.95
C ASN A 53 9.25 3.92 2.51
N ALA A 54 9.21 3.05 1.50
CA ALA A 54 9.21 3.49 0.10
C ALA A 54 8.10 4.51 -0.18
N TRP A 55 6.89 4.23 0.32
CA TRP A 55 5.71 5.06 0.13
C TRP A 55 5.71 6.35 0.97
N GLN A 56 6.21 6.29 2.19
CA GLN A 56 6.14 7.41 3.12
C GLN A 56 7.20 8.45 2.80
N PHE A 57 8.42 7.99 2.48
CA PHE A 57 9.55 8.88 2.21
C PHE A 57 9.61 9.37 0.76
N CYS A 58 8.69 8.95 -0.12
CA CYS A 58 8.47 9.64 -1.39
C CYS A 58 7.66 10.94 -1.23
N LYS A 59 7.10 11.23 -0.06
CA LYS A 59 6.24 12.40 0.18
C LYS A 59 7.04 13.65 0.50
N VAL A 60 6.66 14.76 -0.11
CA VAL A 60 7.27 16.08 0.08
C VAL A 60 6.31 16.96 0.85
N TYR A 61 6.77 17.56 1.93
CA TYR A 61 5.99 18.43 2.81
C TYR A 61 6.43 19.88 2.63
N SER A 62 5.49 20.78 2.39
CA SER A 62 5.78 22.17 1.99
C SER A 62 6.56 22.97 3.02
N GLN A 63 6.42 22.63 4.30
CA GLN A 63 7.08 23.34 5.41
C GLN A 63 8.57 23.04 5.54
N GLU A 64 9.04 21.86 5.09
CA GLU A 64 10.40 21.37 5.37
C GLU A 64 11.17 20.89 4.13
N HIS A 65 10.46 20.39 3.11
CA HIS A 65 11.07 19.59 2.04
C HIS A 65 11.12 20.31 0.70
N ILE A 66 10.64 21.55 0.59
CA ILE A 66 10.58 22.29 -0.68
C ILE A 66 11.66 23.38 -0.70
N GLY A 67 12.53 23.33 -1.69
CA GLY A 67 13.53 24.36 -1.96
C GLY A 67 12.93 25.60 -2.62
N SER A 68 13.75 26.66 -2.78
CA SER A 68 13.31 27.93 -3.40
C SER A 68 12.82 27.80 -4.85
N ASN A 69 13.20 26.73 -5.55
CA ASN A 69 12.76 26.40 -6.91
C ASN A 69 11.48 25.55 -6.95
N GLY A 70 10.85 25.28 -5.79
CA GLY A 70 9.66 24.44 -5.69
C GLY A 70 9.93 22.94 -5.84
N LEU A 71 11.17 22.51 -6.00
CA LEU A 71 11.58 21.10 -6.08
C LEU A 71 12.00 20.58 -4.69
N PRO A 72 12.20 19.26 -4.51
CA PRO A 72 12.68 18.76 -3.24
C PRO A 72 14.02 19.36 -2.85
N SER A 73 14.12 19.83 -1.61
CA SER A 73 15.31 20.45 -1.03
C SER A 73 16.39 19.41 -0.70
N LYS A 74 17.58 19.86 -0.27
CA LYS A 74 18.62 18.95 0.23
C LYS A 74 18.15 18.19 1.48
N GLU A 75 17.38 18.87 2.31
CA GLU A 75 16.82 18.35 3.56
C GLU A 75 15.85 17.20 3.28
N TYR A 76 15.02 17.32 2.23
CA TYR A 76 14.19 16.21 1.76
C TYR A 76 15.01 14.96 1.44
N TRP A 77 16.07 15.10 0.65
CA TRP A 77 16.87 13.96 0.21
C TRP A 77 17.56 13.28 1.39
N ASN A 78 18.14 14.05 2.31
CA ASN A 78 18.72 13.51 3.54
C ASN A 78 17.67 12.73 4.36
N TRP A 79 16.47 13.29 4.52
CA TRP A 79 15.38 12.65 5.25
C TRP A 79 14.88 11.38 4.56
N ALA A 80 14.69 11.44 3.25
CA ALA A 80 14.17 10.34 2.45
C ALA A 80 15.14 9.16 2.41
N GLU A 81 16.44 9.41 2.22
CA GLU A 81 17.47 8.37 2.21
C GLU A 81 17.59 7.65 3.56
N VAL A 82 17.56 8.41 4.67
CA VAL A 82 17.54 7.83 6.02
C VAL A 82 16.31 6.95 6.19
N GLY A 83 15.13 7.46 5.84
CA GLY A 83 13.88 6.73 5.95
C GLY A 83 13.79 5.47 5.10
N TRP A 84 14.27 5.53 3.86
CA TRP A 84 14.36 4.36 2.98
C TRP A 84 15.32 3.31 3.54
N SER A 85 16.43 3.73 4.15
CA SER A 85 17.43 2.83 4.72
C SER A 85 16.99 2.15 6.02
N ASP A 86 16.01 2.70 6.73
CA ASP A 86 15.53 2.17 8.00
C ASP A 86 14.73 0.86 7.81
N THR A 87 14.97 -0.10 8.70
CA THR A 87 14.24 -1.37 8.72
C THR A 87 12.90 -1.27 9.45
N TRP A 88 12.73 -0.27 10.32
CA TRP A 88 11.45 0.04 10.96
C TRP A 88 10.49 0.72 9.98
N ALA A 89 9.25 0.25 9.92
CA ALA A 89 8.22 0.82 9.05
C ALA A 89 7.57 2.07 9.69
N HIS A 90 7.78 3.23 9.07
CA HIS A 90 7.31 4.53 9.57
C HIS A 90 5.97 4.92 8.98
N ARG A 91 4.86 4.66 9.69
CA ARG A 91 3.51 5.02 9.20
C ARG A 91 3.27 6.53 9.07
N TYR A 92 3.88 7.30 9.96
CA TYR A 92 3.69 8.74 10.08
C TYR A 92 5.03 9.43 10.40
N PRO A 93 5.99 9.44 9.46
CA PRO A 93 7.33 9.97 9.73
C PRO A 93 7.33 11.47 10.04
N MET A 94 6.31 12.21 9.56
CA MET A 94 6.09 13.63 9.87
C MET A 94 4.98 13.85 10.92
N GLY A 95 4.60 12.80 11.67
CA GLY A 95 3.52 12.86 12.65
C GLY A 95 2.13 12.68 12.06
N HIS A 96 1.17 12.37 12.95
CA HIS A 96 -0.23 12.18 12.58
C HIS A 96 -0.87 13.48 12.09
N GLY A 97 -1.52 13.43 10.92
CA GLY A 97 -2.24 14.58 10.36
C GLY A 97 -1.40 15.47 9.45
N ALA A 98 -0.09 15.22 9.32
CA ALA A 98 0.74 15.90 8.34
C ALA A 98 0.24 15.59 6.91
N ILE A 99 -0.01 16.65 6.13
CA ILE A 99 -0.50 16.55 4.76
C ILE A 99 0.68 16.82 3.81
N PRO A 100 1.06 15.85 2.95
CA PRO A 100 2.07 16.09 1.95
C PRO A 100 1.55 17.00 0.84
N GLU A 101 2.42 17.83 0.28
CA GLU A 101 2.12 18.67 -0.88
C GLU A 101 2.01 17.80 -2.15
N TYR A 102 2.97 16.89 -2.34
CA TYR A 102 3.02 15.92 -3.43
C TYR A 102 3.92 14.74 -3.07
N SER A 103 3.93 13.71 -3.90
CA SER A 103 4.98 12.68 -3.89
C SER A 103 5.99 12.94 -5.01
N TRP A 104 7.28 12.88 -4.70
CA TRP A 104 8.35 12.97 -5.69
C TRP A 104 8.74 11.58 -6.19
N TRP A 105 8.80 11.42 -7.51
CA TRP A 105 9.21 10.16 -8.12
C TRP A 105 9.90 10.40 -9.47
N ASP A 106 11.18 10.07 -9.55
CA ASP A 106 11.98 10.10 -10.79
C ASP A 106 11.89 11.41 -11.58
N GLY A 107 11.96 12.55 -10.88
CA GLY A 107 11.85 13.88 -11.52
C GLY A 107 10.42 14.43 -11.63
N GLU A 108 9.40 13.65 -11.25
CA GLU A 108 8.00 14.05 -11.34
C GLU A 108 7.39 14.41 -9.97
N LYS A 109 6.50 15.41 -9.98
CA LYS A 109 5.59 15.71 -8.88
C LYS A 109 4.26 14.99 -9.11
N LEU A 110 3.89 14.12 -8.19
CA LEU A 110 2.68 13.32 -8.29
C LEU A 110 1.69 13.72 -7.21
N GLY A 111 0.45 14.01 -7.62
CA GLY A 111 -0.68 14.07 -6.70
C GLY A 111 -0.97 12.71 -6.07
N TYR A 112 -1.82 12.68 -5.04
CA TYR A 112 -2.06 11.47 -4.25
C TYR A 112 -2.50 10.24 -5.08
N ILE A 113 -3.46 10.43 -6.00
CA ILE A 113 -3.97 9.34 -6.85
C ILE A 113 -2.90 8.86 -7.84
N GLU A 114 -2.19 9.78 -8.48
CA GLU A 114 -1.12 9.43 -9.42
C GLU A 114 0.06 8.75 -8.73
N ALA A 115 0.44 9.20 -7.53
CA ALA A 115 1.46 8.56 -6.71
C ALA A 115 1.04 7.13 -6.32
N ARG A 116 -0.24 6.91 -5.98
CA ARG A 116 -0.74 5.57 -5.68
C ARG A 116 -0.58 4.62 -6.88
N LYS A 117 -0.96 5.08 -8.08
CA LYS A 117 -0.87 4.30 -9.33
C LYS A 117 0.56 4.06 -9.79
N LYS A 118 1.43 5.07 -9.74
CA LYS A 118 2.81 4.99 -10.24
C LYS A 118 3.81 4.43 -9.23
N ILE A 119 3.56 4.62 -7.93
CA ILE A 119 4.50 4.26 -6.86
C ILE A 119 3.94 3.09 -6.04
N TYR A 120 2.86 3.32 -5.29
CA TYR A 120 2.45 2.40 -4.24
C TYR A 120 2.03 1.04 -4.78
N MET A 121 1.06 1.01 -5.70
CA MET A 121 0.49 -0.23 -6.21
C MET A 121 1.55 -1.09 -6.93
N PRO A 122 2.41 -0.54 -7.82
CA PRO A 122 3.45 -1.34 -8.47
C PRO A 122 4.52 -1.85 -7.50
N LEU A 123 4.99 -1.01 -6.57
CA LEU A 123 6.01 -1.43 -5.61
C LEU A 123 5.48 -2.54 -4.69
N TYR A 124 4.28 -2.34 -4.14
CA TYR A 124 3.68 -3.31 -3.25
C TYR A 124 3.35 -4.63 -3.96
N SER A 125 2.68 -4.57 -5.12
CA SER A 125 2.26 -5.78 -5.85
C SER A 125 3.46 -6.61 -6.28
N LYS A 126 4.54 -5.97 -6.77
CA LYS A 126 5.78 -6.65 -7.12
C LYS A 126 6.43 -7.31 -5.91
N ALA A 127 6.52 -6.59 -4.79
CA ALA A 127 7.23 -7.07 -3.62
C ALA A 127 6.48 -8.18 -2.87
N VAL A 128 5.14 -8.12 -2.82
CA VAL A 128 4.33 -9.12 -2.11
C VAL A 128 4.16 -10.40 -2.91
N ARG A 129 4.19 -10.33 -4.25
CA ARG A 129 3.94 -11.46 -5.17
C ARG A 129 4.76 -12.70 -4.84
N ASP A 130 6.05 -12.52 -4.56
CA ASP A 130 6.97 -13.64 -4.37
C ASP A 130 7.02 -14.17 -2.93
N THR A 131 6.25 -13.56 -2.02
CA THR A 131 6.23 -13.96 -0.60
C THR A 131 5.44 -15.25 -0.40
N GLU A 132 5.86 -16.06 0.58
CA GLU A 132 5.11 -17.25 1.00
C GLU A 132 3.70 -16.90 1.49
N ALA A 133 3.53 -15.72 2.10
CA ALA A 133 2.22 -15.24 2.52
C ALA A 133 1.28 -15.01 1.33
N PHE A 134 1.76 -14.41 0.23
CA PHE A 134 0.93 -14.22 -0.96
C PHE A 134 0.62 -15.55 -1.66
N LYS A 135 1.61 -16.46 -1.78
CA LYS A 135 1.37 -17.80 -2.32
C LYS A 135 0.33 -18.56 -1.50
N HIS A 136 0.34 -18.43 -0.17
CA HIS A 136 -0.70 -18.99 0.69
C HIS A 136 -2.06 -18.34 0.40
N LEU A 137 -2.09 -17.01 0.27
CA LEU A 137 -3.30 -16.27 -0.04
C LEU A 137 -3.92 -16.71 -1.38
N GLN A 138 -3.10 -16.92 -2.42
CA GLN A 138 -3.53 -17.43 -3.71
C GLN A 138 -4.17 -18.82 -3.59
N LYS A 139 -3.56 -19.74 -2.84
CA LYS A 139 -4.17 -21.07 -2.59
C LYS A 139 -5.52 -20.98 -1.90
N LEU A 140 -5.71 -20.00 -1.00
CA LEU A 140 -7.03 -19.76 -0.41
C LEU A 140 -7.99 -19.22 -1.47
N ALA A 141 -7.53 -18.30 -2.33
CA ALA A 141 -8.25 -17.70 -3.46
C ALA A 141 -8.67 -18.71 -4.56
N ASP A 142 -7.99 -19.84 -4.66
CA ASP A 142 -8.35 -20.93 -5.58
C ASP A 142 -9.44 -21.86 -5.02
N GLY A 143 -9.83 -21.69 -3.75
CA GLY A 143 -10.86 -22.48 -3.10
C GLY A 143 -12.29 -22.07 -3.46
N GLU A 144 -13.28 -22.81 -2.93
CA GLU A 144 -14.70 -22.55 -3.21
C GLU A 144 -15.33 -21.48 -2.30
N LYS A 145 -14.70 -21.20 -1.15
CA LYS A 145 -15.24 -20.31 -0.11
C LYS A 145 -14.90 -18.84 -0.36
N ASP A 146 -15.87 -17.95 -0.21
CA ASP A 146 -15.62 -16.52 -0.29
C ASP A 146 -14.51 -16.05 0.66
N LEU A 147 -13.70 -15.11 0.17
CA LEU A 147 -12.49 -14.64 0.85
C LEU A 147 -12.64 -13.17 1.23
N TYR A 148 -12.52 -12.86 2.51
CA TYR A 148 -12.58 -11.51 3.06
C TYR A 148 -11.20 -11.07 3.51
N LEU A 149 -10.60 -10.16 2.73
CA LEU A 149 -9.38 -9.45 3.10
C LEU A 149 -9.76 -8.27 3.99
N VAL A 150 -9.28 -8.25 5.22
CA VAL A 150 -9.61 -7.20 6.16
C VAL A 150 -8.41 -6.31 6.47
N ASP A 151 -8.66 -5.01 6.56
CA ASP A 151 -7.67 -3.96 6.84
C ASP A 151 -8.28 -2.77 7.59
N PHE A 152 -7.46 -1.88 8.14
CA PHE A 152 -7.91 -0.63 8.76
C PHE A 152 -8.48 0.37 7.74
N ASP A 153 -7.84 0.48 6.58
CA ASP A 153 -8.15 1.44 5.52
C ASP A 153 -8.91 0.76 4.36
N ALA A 154 -9.78 -0.21 4.70
CA ALA A 154 -10.59 -1.00 3.78
C ALA A 154 -12.09 -0.69 3.87
N TYR A 155 -12.85 -1.10 2.86
CA TYR A 155 -14.32 -1.07 2.82
C TYR A 155 -14.84 -2.01 1.72
N ASN A 156 -16.10 -2.44 1.84
CA ASN A 156 -16.71 -3.34 0.86
C ASN A 156 -17.17 -2.57 -0.39
N HIS A 157 -16.23 -2.36 -1.32
CA HIS A 157 -16.49 -1.66 -2.58
C HIS A 157 -17.61 -2.29 -3.43
N LYS A 158 -17.76 -3.63 -3.38
CA LYS A 158 -18.81 -4.36 -4.11
C LYS A 158 -20.22 -4.01 -3.61
N VAL A 159 -20.40 -3.84 -2.30
CA VAL A 159 -21.67 -3.38 -1.71
C VAL A 159 -22.03 -1.95 -2.15
N PHE A 160 -21.02 -1.11 -2.40
CA PHE A 160 -21.23 0.24 -2.94
C PHE A 160 -21.38 0.28 -4.46
N GLY A 161 -21.34 -0.87 -5.15
CA GLY A 161 -21.36 -0.92 -6.61
C GLY A 161 -20.14 -0.28 -7.27
N MET A 162 -19.03 -0.15 -6.54
CA MET A 162 -17.79 0.46 -7.03
C MET A 162 -16.93 -0.59 -7.75
N SER A 163 -16.36 -0.22 -8.88
CA SER A 163 -15.29 -0.96 -9.58
C SER A 163 -13.92 -0.73 -8.93
N TYR A 164 -12.91 -1.47 -9.36
CA TYR A 164 -11.53 -1.19 -8.94
C TYR A 164 -11.04 0.18 -9.39
N ASP A 165 -11.44 0.66 -10.58
CA ASP A 165 -11.15 2.02 -11.02
C ASP A 165 -11.78 3.06 -10.10
N ASP A 166 -13.03 2.85 -9.67
CA ASP A 166 -13.69 3.75 -8.72
C ASP A 166 -12.95 3.80 -7.39
N VAL A 167 -12.44 2.66 -6.91
CA VAL A 167 -11.63 2.58 -5.68
C VAL A 167 -10.30 3.31 -5.85
N ILE A 168 -9.58 3.05 -6.96
CA ILE A 168 -8.26 3.61 -7.24
C ILE A 168 -8.32 5.13 -7.36
N ASN A 169 -9.36 5.65 -8.02
CA ASN A 169 -9.52 7.08 -8.31
C ASN A 169 -10.32 7.82 -7.22
N ASN A 170 -10.69 7.18 -6.11
CA ASN A 170 -11.42 7.84 -5.03
C ASN A 170 -10.50 8.68 -4.15
N GLU A 171 -10.63 10.00 -4.20
CA GLU A 171 -9.92 10.92 -3.31
C GLU A 171 -10.53 11.00 -1.90
N LYS A 172 -11.83 10.69 -1.76
CA LYS A 172 -12.59 10.83 -0.51
C LYS A 172 -12.50 9.59 0.37
N ARG A 173 -12.04 8.47 -0.17
CA ARG A 173 -11.91 7.19 0.54
C ARG A 173 -10.47 6.70 0.49
N ARG A 174 -10.01 6.22 1.65
CA ARG A 174 -8.69 5.58 1.75
C ARG A 174 -8.71 4.23 1.04
N MET A 175 -7.60 3.88 0.41
CA MET A 175 -7.39 2.57 -0.21
C MET A 175 -6.18 1.92 0.46
N GLY A 176 -6.44 1.02 1.42
CA GLY A 176 -5.41 0.17 2.01
C GLY A 176 -4.89 -0.90 1.04
N HIS A 177 -3.79 -1.57 1.40
CA HIS A 177 -3.16 -2.60 0.56
C HIS A 177 -4.04 -3.82 0.31
N ALA A 178 -5.04 -4.10 1.17
CA ALA A 178 -6.00 -5.18 0.93
C ALA A 178 -6.72 -5.05 -0.43
N PHE A 179 -6.93 -3.82 -0.93
CA PHE A 179 -7.45 -3.61 -2.28
C PHE A 179 -6.46 -4.03 -3.36
N VAL A 180 -5.17 -3.75 -3.17
CA VAL A 180 -4.13 -4.16 -4.13
C VAL A 180 -4.04 -5.70 -4.18
N LEU A 181 -4.09 -6.36 -3.02
CA LEU A 181 -4.16 -7.82 -2.95
C LEU A 181 -5.39 -8.37 -3.69
N ALA A 182 -6.58 -7.81 -3.46
CA ALA A 182 -7.79 -8.22 -4.15
C ALA A 182 -7.68 -8.03 -5.67
N MET A 183 -7.13 -6.89 -6.11
CA MET A 183 -6.87 -6.64 -7.53
C MET A 183 -5.87 -7.63 -8.14
N MET A 184 -4.85 -8.07 -7.39
CA MET A 184 -3.92 -9.10 -7.86
C MET A 184 -4.61 -10.47 -7.99
N LEU A 185 -5.42 -10.85 -7.00
CA LEU A 185 -6.15 -12.13 -7.02
C LEU A 185 -7.20 -12.19 -8.14
N ASP A 186 -7.89 -11.07 -8.40
CA ASP A 186 -8.88 -10.96 -9.47
C ASP A 186 -8.25 -10.74 -10.87
N GLY A 187 -6.91 -10.73 -10.99
CA GLY A 187 -6.19 -10.53 -12.26
C GLY A 187 -6.32 -9.12 -12.85
N TYR A 188 -6.74 -8.14 -12.05
CA TYR A 188 -6.91 -6.75 -12.46
C TYR A 188 -5.57 -6.05 -12.72
N LEU A 189 -4.58 -6.29 -11.85
CA LEU A 189 -3.22 -5.82 -12.06
C LEU A 189 -2.49 -6.81 -12.96
N LYS A 190 -2.35 -6.44 -14.24
CA LYS A 190 -1.56 -7.19 -15.21
C LYS A 190 -0.07 -7.18 -14.82
N GLU A 191 0.63 -8.25 -15.16
CA GLU A 191 2.06 -8.43 -14.90
C GLU A 191 2.94 -7.44 -15.64
#